data_AF-A0A9E4H4Z5-F1
#
_entry.id   AF-A0A9E4H4Z5-F1
#
_cell.length_a   1.000
_cell.length_b   1.000
_cell.length_c   1.000
_cell.angle_alpha   90.00
_cell.angle_beta   90.00
_cell.angle_gamma   90.00
#
_symmetry.space_group_name_H-M   'P 1'
#
loop_
_entity.id
_entity.type
_entity.pdbx_description
1 polymer ?
#
loop_
_entity_poly.entity_id
_entity_poly.type
_entity_poly.pdbx_seq_one_letter_code
_entity_poly.pdbx_strand_id
1 'polypeptide(L)'
;MARSPIIPWREIPSNIFAGFVASLIALPLSLGLALASGVPPMAGVISAVVGGVVVALAGGSYVTITGPGNGLAVATLAAVTTLGAGDMYQG
;
A
#
# COMPACT_ATOMS: atom_id res chain seq x y z
N MET A 1 13.67 -30.86 -6.88
CA MET A 1 13.42 -29.43 -6.62
C MET A 1 11.97 -29.15 -7.03
N ALA A 2 11.05 -29.36 -6.09
CA ALA A 2 9.61 -29.47 -6.37
C ALA A 2 9.00 -28.10 -6.65
N ARG A 3 8.63 -27.87 -7.91
CA ARG A 3 7.72 -26.80 -8.30
C ARG A 3 6.35 -27.14 -7.70
N SER A 4 6.02 -26.59 -6.54
CA SER A 4 4.68 -26.74 -5.96
C SER A 4 3.70 -25.81 -6.69
N PRO A 5 2.43 -26.21 -6.79
CA PRO A 5 1.51 -25.69 -7.78
C PRO A 5 0.97 -24.33 -7.34
N ILE A 6 0.81 -23.44 -8.33
CA ILE A 6 -0.26 -22.45 -8.46
C ILE A 6 -1.40 -22.65 -7.44
N ILE A 7 -1.32 -21.97 -6.29
CA ILE A 7 -2.34 -21.82 -5.23
C ILE A 7 -3.20 -23.09 -4.99
N PRO A 8 -2.83 -23.98 -4.05
CA PRO A 8 -3.68 -25.11 -3.69
C PRO A 8 -5.07 -24.61 -3.27
N TRP A 9 -6.15 -25.17 -3.81
CA TRP A 9 -7.55 -24.84 -3.44
C TRP A 9 -7.83 -24.93 -1.92
N ARG A 10 -6.95 -25.60 -1.18
CA ARG A 10 -6.96 -25.75 0.27
C ARG A 10 -6.43 -24.53 1.04
N GLU A 11 -5.66 -23.65 0.40
CA GLU A 11 -5.02 -22.47 1.00
C GLU A 11 -5.89 -21.21 0.89
N ILE A 12 -6.97 -21.24 0.09
CA ILE A 12 -7.89 -20.11 -0.11
C ILE A 12 -8.40 -19.51 1.22
N PRO A 13 -8.87 -20.31 2.21
CA PRO A 13 -9.35 -19.76 3.48
C PRO A 13 -8.23 -19.05 4.26
N SER A 14 -7.02 -19.62 4.22
CA SER A 14 -5.84 -19.06 4.88
C SER A 14 -5.42 -17.74 4.21
N ASN A 15 -5.41 -17.68 2.88
CA ASN A 15 -5.08 -16.47 2.14
C ASN A 15 -6.11 -15.35 2.33
N ILE A 16 -7.40 -15.68 2.40
CA ILE A 16 -8.45 -14.70 2.71
C ILE A 16 -8.27 -14.14 4.12
N PHE A 17 -8.03 -15.01 5.11
CA PHE A 17 -7.82 -14.57 6.49
C PHE A 17 -6.55 -13.72 6.63
N ALA A 18 -5.44 -14.15 6.02
CA ALA A 18 -4.19 -13.40 6.02
C ALA A 18 -4.34 -12.03 5.32
N GLY A 19 -5.03 -11.99 4.17
CA GLY A 19 -5.32 -10.75 3.45
C GLY A 19 -6.21 -9.79 4.26
N PHE A 20 -7.20 -10.32 4.99
CA PHE A 20 -8.04 -9.53 5.88
C PHE A 20 -7.21 -8.89 7.01
N VAL A 21 -6.42 -9.68 7.73
CA VAL A 21 -5.55 -9.16 8.81
C VAL A 21 -4.54 -8.15 8.26
N ALA A 22 -3.94 -8.42 7.10
CA ALA A 22 -3.03 -7.50 6.45
C ALA A 22 -3.70 -6.17 6.08
N SER A 23 -4.94 -6.19 5.58
CA SER A 23 -5.70 -4.97 5.24
C SER A 23 -5.98 -4.10 6.48
N LEU A 24 -6.26 -4.73 7.63
CA LEU A 24 -6.47 -4.03 8.90
C LEU A 24 -5.22 -3.33 9.42
N ILE A 25 -4.03 -3.83 9.07
CA ILE A 25 -2.75 -3.21 9.43
C ILE A 25 -2.34 -2.15 8.37
N ALA A 26 -2.64 -2.42 7.10
CA ALA A 26 -2.30 -1.53 5.99
C ALA A 26 -3.09 -0.21 6.04
N LEU A 27 -4.37 -0.25 6.40
CA LEU A 27 -5.21 0.96 6.54
C LEU A 27 -4.63 1.98 7.53
N PRO A 28 -4.36 1.65 8.82
CA PRO A 28 -3.80 2.61 9.76
C PRO A 28 -2.39 3.05 9.37
N LEU A 29 -1.55 2.15 8.83
CA LEU A 29 -0.23 2.56 8.33
C LEU A 29 -0.33 3.57 7.20
N SER A 30 -1.18 3.32 6.21
CA SER A 30 -1.34 4.20 5.06
C SER A 30 -1.87 5.59 5.44
N LEU A 31 -2.77 5.66 6.43
CA LEU A 31 -3.28 6.92 6.96
C LEU A 31 -2.17 7.68 7.72
N GLY A 32 -1.40 6.98 8.55
CA GLY A 32 -0.26 7.56 9.26
C GLY A 32 0.82 8.10 8.31
N LEU A 33 1.12 7.36 7.24
CA LEU A 33 2.06 7.78 6.20
C LEU A 33 1.60 9.02 5.43
N ALA A 34 0.31 9.11 5.10
CA ALA A 34 -0.26 10.28 4.44
C ALA A 34 -0.11 11.53 5.33
N LEU A 35 -0.47 11.42 6.61
CA LEU A 35 -0.33 12.50 7.58
C LEU A 35 1.15 12.91 7.77
N ALA A 36 2.06 11.93 7.86
CA ALA A 36 3.50 12.19 7.95
C ALA A 36 4.06 12.86 6.69
N SER A 37 3.45 12.61 5.53
CA SER A 37 3.85 13.19 4.24
C SER A 37 3.20 14.55 3.96
N GLY A 38 2.35 15.06 4.87
CA GLY A 38 1.64 16.32 4.68
C GLY A 38 0.56 16.29 3.60
N VAL A 39 0.05 15.12 3.23
CA VAL A 39 -1.01 14.94 2.22
C VAL A 39 -2.32 14.50 2.88
N PRO A 40 -3.48 14.65 2.21
CA PRO A 40 -4.76 14.29 2.80
C PRO A 40 -4.79 12.78 3.06
N PRO A 41 -5.37 12.30 4.18
CA PRO A 41 -5.42 10.87 4.50
C PRO A 41 -6.05 10.01 3.39
N MET A 42 -6.99 10.61 2.65
CA MET A 42 -7.65 9.97 1.51
C MET A 42 -6.67 9.59 0.39
N ALA A 43 -5.62 10.38 0.15
CA ALA A 43 -4.58 10.08 -0.84
C ALA A 43 -3.79 8.82 -0.46
N GLY A 44 -3.52 8.62 0.83
CA GLY A 44 -2.91 7.39 1.34
C GLY A 44 -3.74 6.16 0.99
N VAL A 45 -5.03 6.18 1.36
CA VAL A 45 -5.96 5.06 1.09
C VAL A 45 -6.06 4.77 -0.41
N ILE A 46 -6.17 5.81 -1.25
CA ILE A 46 -6.22 5.65 -2.70
C ILE A 46 -4.92 5.00 -3.21
N SER A 47 -3.75 5.45 -2.74
CA SER A 47 -2.47 4.86 -3.13
C SER A 47 -2.35 3.39 -2.70
N ALA A 48 -2.88 3.02 -1.53
CA ALA A 48 -2.87 1.65 -1.04
C ALA A 48 -3.76 0.74 -1.90
N VAL A 49 -4.97 1.20 -2.26
CA VAL A 49 -5.88 0.44 -3.12
C VAL A 49 -5.30 0.31 -4.53
N VAL A 50 -4.86 1.42 -5.13
CA VAL A 50 -4.33 1.43 -6.50
C VAL A 50 -3.03 0.63 -6.57
N GLY A 51 -2.09 0.84 -5.63
CA GLY A 51 -0.84 0.08 -5.57
C GLY A 51 -1.07 -1.41 -5.34
N GLY A 52 -2.05 -1.77 -4.51
CA GLY A 52 -2.49 -3.15 -4.29
C GLY A 52 -3.03 -3.79 -5.56
N VAL A 53 -4.00 -3.14 -6.21
CA VAL A 53 -4.66 -3.67 -7.43
C VAL A 53 -3.68 -3.74 -8.60
N VAL A 54 -2.93 -2.67 -8.86
CA VAL A 54 -2.02 -2.61 -10.01
C VAL A 54 -0.91 -3.66 -9.88
N VAL A 55 -0.32 -3.84 -8.69
CA VAL A 55 0.75 -4.83 -8.51
C VAL A 55 0.21 -6.26 -8.47
N ALA A 56 -0.99 -6.47 -7.93
CA ALA A 56 -1.66 -7.77 -8.00
C ALA A 56 -1.90 -8.20 -9.46
N LEU A 57 -2.18 -7.26 -10.37
CA LEU A 57 -2.36 -7.51 -11.80
C LEU A 57 -1.04 -7.61 -12.56
N ALA A 58 -0.05 -6.76 -12.25
CA ALA A 58 1.25 -6.74 -12.93
C ALA A 58 2.13 -7.97 -12.61
N GLY A 59 1.76 -8.72 -11.58
CA GLY A 59 2.48 -9.92 -11.16
C GLY A 59 3.62 -9.61 -10.18
N GLY A 60 4.00 -10.63 -9.41
CA GLY A 60 4.98 -10.50 -8.34
C GLY A 60 5.06 -11.78 -7.49
N SER A 61 5.37 -11.63 -6.21
CA SER A 61 5.37 -12.74 -5.26
C SER A 61 3.97 -13.03 -4.73
N TYR A 62 3.72 -14.30 -4.38
CA TYR A 62 2.48 -14.78 -3.77
C TYR A 62 2.19 -14.17 -2.38
N VAL A 63 3.15 -13.46 -1.78
CA VAL A 63 3.05 -12.92 -0.40
C VAL A 63 3.36 -11.41 -0.35
N THR A 64 3.57 -10.75 -1.49
CA THR A 64 3.89 -9.32 -1.50
C THR A 64 2.63 -8.48 -1.27
N ILE A 65 2.72 -7.57 -0.30
CA ILE A 65 1.72 -6.52 -0.05
C ILE A 65 2.31 -5.20 -0.53
N THR A 66 1.56 -4.47 -1.36
CA THR A 66 1.99 -3.19 -1.91
C THR A 66 1.11 -2.06 -1.40
N GLY A 67 1.71 -0.87 -1.28
CA GLY A 67 1.08 0.32 -0.73
C GLY A 67 2.06 1.51 -0.72
N PRO A 68 1.74 2.61 -0.03
CA PRO A 68 2.62 3.77 0.07
C PRO A 68 3.92 3.39 0.78
N GLY A 69 5.04 3.47 0.06
CA GLY A 69 6.33 3.02 0.56
C GLY A 69 6.82 3.87 1.74
N ASN A 70 7.18 3.24 2.86
CA ASN A 70 7.69 3.93 4.05
C ASN A 70 8.87 4.88 3.75
N GLY A 71 9.78 4.48 2.85
CA GLY A 71 10.92 5.30 2.45
C GLY A 71 10.55 6.50 1.58
N LEU A 72 9.36 6.52 0.98
CA LEU A 72 8.90 7.61 0.11
C LEU A 72 8.27 8.75 0.90
N ALA A 73 7.85 8.53 2.16
CA ALA A 73 7.15 9.54 2.96
C ALA A 73 7.88 10.90 2.99
N VAL A 74 9.19 10.88 3.24
CA VAL A 74 10.04 12.07 3.28
C VAL A 74 10.18 12.73 1.90
N ALA A 75 10.25 11.93 0.83
CA ALA A 75 10.31 12.45 -0.53
C ALA A 75 8.98 13.13 -0.93
N THR A 76 7.84 12.53 -0.59
CA THR A 76 6.52 13.18 -0.77
C THR A 76 6.38 14.43 0.07
N LEU A 77 6.83 14.43 1.33
CA LEU A 77 6.84 15.64 2.16
C LEU A 77 7.69 16.76 1.53
N ALA A 78 8.86 16.42 1.00
CA ALA A 78 9.71 17.37 0.29
C ALA A 78 9.02 17.90 -1.00
N ALA A 79 8.31 17.04 -1.72
CA ALA A 79 7.54 17.46 -2.90
C ALA A 79 6.39 18.40 -2.52
N VAL A 80 5.58 18.07 -1.51
CA VAL A 80 4.46 18.90 -1.04
C VAL A 80 4.94 20.26 -0.54
N THR A 81 6.06 20.30 0.18
CA THR A 81 6.62 21.57 0.69
C THR A 81 7.21 22.44 -0.42
N THR A 82 7.82 21.85 -1.45
CA THR A 82 8.46 22.60 -2.54
C THR A 82 7.50 22.97 -3.68
N LEU A 83 6.53 22.12 -4.02
CA LEU A 83 5.61 22.29 -5.14
C LEU A 83 4.23 22.81 -4.70
N GLY A 84 3.71 22.32 -3.57
CA GLY A 84 2.40 22.69 -3.03
C GLY A 84 2.43 23.82 -1.99
N ALA A 85 3.59 24.45 -1.79
CA ALA A 85 3.85 25.45 -0.74
C ALA A 85 3.49 24.96 0.70
N GLY A 86 3.44 23.64 0.92
CA GLY A 86 3.06 23.04 2.20
C GLY A 86 1.54 22.94 2.45
N ASP A 87 0.70 23.29 1.48
CA ASP A 87 -0.75 23.07 1.58
C ASP A 87 -1.09 21.62 1.23
N MET A 88 -1.73 20.93 2.18
CA MET A 88 -2.08 19.52 2.08
C MET A 88 -3.06 19.23 0.93
N TYR A 89 -3.88 20.19 0.50
CA TYR A 89 -4.85 20.01 -0.59
C TYR A 89 -4.33 20.46 -1.96
N GLN A 90 -3.19 21.16 -1.99
CA GLN A 90 -2.52 21.65 -3.20
C GLN A 90 -1.23 20.88 -3.52
N GLY A 91 -0.75 20.06 -2.58
CA GLY A 91 0.47 19.25 -2.66
C GLY A 91 0.40 18.04 -3.57
#